data_AF-A0A7C5ET96-F1
#
_entry.id   AF-A0A7C5ET96-F1
#
_cell.length_a   1.000
_cell.length_b   1.000
_cell.length_c   1.000
_cell.angle_alpha   90.00
_cell.angle_beta   90.00
_cell.angle_gamma   90.00
#
_symmetry.space_group_name_H-M   'P 1'
#
loop_
_entity.id
_entity.type
_entity.pdbx_description
1 polymer ?
#
loop_
_entity_poly.entity_id
_entity_poly.type
_entity_poly.pdbx_seq_one_letter_code
_entity_poly.pdbx_strand_id
1 'polypeptide(L)'
;MPRLAGTVVPRRKVQVRLQWYVAHFTIIPRSNAWRAFMRWRWIIPFVLGGALIGVVLAGVAGAAPRSQIPPVPHTIEEREACLSCHSAGEQAVPTDHAGRGNETCLQCHLALVETPTSLASPSPAATRATPPATELPTFPPVVAGEYKGPEFCAGCHKPHYQEWYGSTHAEAFQDEAFQRVWAENRKPGYCLACHATGYNPNTGMPIAEGVTCESCHGTYKEGHPQTDMMPVDPAAERCGVCHTTTYQEWQLSGHGQRGVKCASCHAVHSQGLLFATSTALCATCHGDRAEDYAHATHAQHGVMCADCHMYRPPDGPMAGGSAPTGHLFSVESQACTQCHTRDSIHSRRQEFALPGEANVSLLQRISVLEAQVGEMRADARRNLILGSIGGALGGLLVGALLSWFLLRQIGGKKDGPAHP
;
A
#
# COMPACT_ATOMS: atom_id res chain seq x y z
N MET A 1 -10.35 -30.08 -67.94
CA MET A 1 -9.42 -31.23 -67.96
C MET A 1 -8.06 -30.73 -68.44
N PRO A 2 -6.89 -31.23 -67.99
CA PRO A 2 -6.58 -32.22 -66.94
C PRO A 2 -5.93 -31.57 -65.68
N ARG A 3 -5.92 -32.08 -64.44
CA ARG A 3 -5.67 -33.39 -63.77
C ARG A 3 -4.19 -33.65 -63.39
N LEU A 4 -4.06 -34.23 -62.18
CA LEU A 4 -2.90 -34.87 -61.52
C LEU A 4 -2.04 -33.97 -60.61
N ALA A 5 -1.62 -34.36 -59.41
CA ALA A 5 -1.92 -35.52 -58.56
C ALA A 5 -1.45 -35.18 -57.12
N GLY A 6 -2.14 -35.73 -56.12
CA GLY A 6 -1.79 -35.57 -54.70
C GLY A 6 -0.72 -36.55 -54.22
N THR A 7 -0.07 -36.19 -53.12
CA THR A 7 0.67 -37.12 -52.26
C THR A 7 0.28 -36.89 -50.80
N VAL A 8 -0.32 -37.93 -50.21
CA VAL A 8 -0.70 -38.04 -48.81
C VAL A 8 0.46 -38.71 -48.06
N VAL A 9 0.92 -38.10 -46.96
CA VAL A 9 1.89 -38.71 -46.04
C VAL A 9 1.15 -39.26 -44.80
N PRO A 10 1.35 -40.54 -44.42
CA PRO A 10 0.55 -41.20 -43.40
C PRO A 10 1.04 -40.97 -41.96
N ARG A 11 0.08 -40.84 -41.02
CA ARG A 11 0.30 -40.86 -39.57
C ARG A 11 0.72 -42.26 -39.09
N ARG A 12 1.91 -42.39 -38.50
CA ARG A 12 2.35 -43.60 -37.79
C ARG A 12 1.71 -43.67 -36.40
N LYS A 13 0.95 -44.76 -36.16
CA LYS A 13 0.53 -45.20 -34.83
C LYS A 13 1.71 -45.88 -34.13
N VAL A 14 2.07 -45.42 -32.93
CA VAL A 14 3.01 -46.13 -32.04
C VAL A 14 2.18 -46.84 -30.98
N GLN A 15 2.10 -48.16 -31.08
CA GLN A 15 1.62 -49.06 -30.03
C GLN A 15 2.80 -49.38 -29.10
N VAL A 16 2.64 -49.17 -27.79
CA VAL A 16 3.55 -49.70 -26.77
C VAL A 16 2.83 -50.83 -26.04
N ARG A 17 3.38 -52.04 -26.14
CA ARG A 17 2.93 -53.28 -25.50
C ARG A 17 3.27 -53.28 -24.01
N LEU A 18 2.31 -53.64 -23.16
CA LEU A 18 2.56 -54.09 -21.78
C LEU A 18 3.09 -55.52 -21.79
N GLN A 19 4.25 -55.75 -21.18
CA GLN A 19 4.75 -57.08 -20.80
C GLN A 19 4.51 -57.31 -19.30
N TRP A 20 3.83 -58.41 -18.99
CA TRP A 20 3.56 -58.90 -17.64
C TRP A 20 4.71 -59.82 -17.20
N TYR A 21 5.34 -59.51 -16.07
CA TYR A 21 6.19 -60.45 -15.34
C TYR A 21 5.41 -60.95 -14.11
N VAL A 22 5.10 -62.25 -14.12
CA VAL A 22 4.43 -62.96 -13.02
C VAL A 22 5.51 -63.52 -12.10
N ALA A 23 5.69 -62.92 -10.92
CA ALA A 23 6.49 -63.50 -9.85
C ALA A 23 5.58 -64.35 -8.95
N HIS A 24 5.88 -65.65 -8.88
CA HIS A 24 5.23 -66.59 -7.98
C HIS A 24 5.68 -66.32 -6.53
N PHE A 25 4.73 -66.04 -5.64
CA PHE A 25 4.96 -66.06 -4.19
C PHE A 25 4.12 -67.17 -3.56
N THR A 26 4.83 -68.11 -2.93
CA THR A 26 4.32 -69.21 -2.13
C THR A 26 3.64 -68.70 -0.85
N ILE A 27 2.53 -69.34 -0.52
CA ILE A 27 1.63 -69.03 0.60
C ILE A 27 2.28 -69.50 1.90
N ILE A 28 2.56 -68.58 2.83
CA ILE A 28 2.93 -68.87 4.23
C ILE A 28 1.71 -68.54 5.12
N PRO A 29 1.29 -69.42 6.06
CA PRO A 29 0.06 -69.24 6.81
C PRO A 29 0.14 -68.13 7.87
N ARG A 30 -1.00 -67.46 8.03
CA ARG A 30 -1.26 -66.24 8.80
C ARG A 30 -1.20 -66.46 10.32
N SER A 31 -0.43 -65.64 11.03
CA SER A 31 -0.57 -65.45 12.48
C SER A 31 -1.45 -64.23 12.79
N ASN A 32 -2.17 -64.27 13.91
CA ASN A 32 -3.23 -63.32 14.28
C ASN A 32 -2.77 -61.87 14.54
N ALA A 33 -1.47 -61.58 14.54
CA ALA A 33 -0.92 -60.24 14.79
C ALA A 33 -1.15 -59.25 13.63
N TRP A 34 -1.27 -59.73 12.39
CA TRP A 34 -1.38 -58.86 11.20
C TRP A 34 -2.77 -58.22 11.03
N ARG A 35 -3.82 -58.80 11.65
CA ARG A 35 -5.19 -58.26 11.61
C ARG A 35 -5.38 -57.02 12.49
N ALA A 36 -4.54 -56.82 13.51
CA ALA A 36 -4.60 -55.64 14.38
C ALA A 36 -4.00 -54.38 13.71
N PHE A 37 -2.96 -54.55 12.89
CA PHE A 37 -2.26 -53.43 12.24
C PHE A 37 -3.06 -52.79 11.09
N MET A 38 -3.90 -53.55 10.39
CA MET A 38 -4.74 -53.06 9.28
C MET A 38 -5.93 -52.19 9.72
N ARG A 39 -6.38 -52.30 10.97
CA ARG A 39 -7.55 -51.54 11.48
C ARG A 39 -7.26 -50.08 11.80
N TRP A 40 -6.00 -49.70 11.99
CA TRP A 40 -5.61 -48.32 12.33
C TRP A 40 -5.24 -47.46 11.10
N ARG A 41 -5.05 -48.06 9.93
CA ARG A 41 -4.59 -47.33 8.73
C ARG A 41 -5.68 -46.50 8.02
N TRP A 42 -6.94 -46.68 8.39
CA TRP A 42 -8.10 -46.01 7.74
C TRP A 42 -8.77 -44.92 8.58
N ILE A 43 -8.42 -44.76 9.86
CA ILE A 43 -9.08 -43.80 10.77
C ILE A 43 -8.39 -42.43 10.76
N ILE A 44 -7.08 -42.38 10.51
CA ILE A 44 -6.29 -41.14 10.55
C ILE A 44 -6.55 -40.15 9.38
N PRO A 45 -6.86 -40.58 8.13
CA PRO A 45 -7.16 -39.61 7.06
C PRO A 45 -8.55 -38.96 7.16
N PHE A 46 -9.51 -39.60 7.85
CA PHE A 46 -10.90 -39.10 7.93
C PHE A 46 -11.08 -37.94 8.92
N VAL A 47 -10.26 -37.87 9.97
CA VAL A 47 -10.36 -36.81 10.99
C VAL A 47 -9.71 -35.49 10.52
N LEU A 48 -8.72 -35.56 9.63
CA LEU A 48 -8.06 -34.37 9.07
C LEU A 48 -8.77 -33.81 7.82
N GLY A 49 -9.46 -34.65 7.05
CA GLY A 49 -10.20 -34.22 5.85
C GLY A 49 -11.49 -33.44 6.15
N GLY A 50 -12.14 -33.69 7.30
CA GLY A 50 -13.39 -33.02 7.67
C GLY A 50 -13.24 -31.55 8.09
N ALA A 51 -12.08 -31.14 8.59
CA ALA A 51 -11.84 -29.79 9.10
C ALA A 51 -11.56 -28.76 7.98
N LEU A 52 -11.14 -29.19 6.79
CA LEU A 52 -10.81 -28.30 5.67
C LEU A 52 -12.03 -27.94 4.80
N ILE A 53 -13.08 -28.77 4.78
CA ILE A 53 -14.27 -28.54 3.95
C ILE A 53 -15.25 -27.55 4.61
N GLY A 54 -15.24 -27.44 5.94
CA GLY A 54 -16.12 -26.52 6.70
C GLY A 54 -15.76 -25.03 6.59
N VAL A 55 -14.50 -24.69 6.26
CA VAL A 55 -14.04 -23.29 6.19
C VAL A 55 -14.34 -22.64 4.83
N VAL A 56 -14.54 -23.43 3.77
CA VAL A 56 -14.76 -22.89 2.41
C VAL A 56 -16.23 -22.52 2.15
N LEU A 57 -17.20 -23.12 2.86
CA LEU A 57 -18.63 -22.93 2.60
C LEU A 57 -19.29 -21.76 3.36
N ALA A 58 -18.58 -21.07 4.25
CA ALA A 58 -19.12 -19.92 5.00
C ALA A 58 -18.85 -18.54 4.32
N GLY A 59 -18.19 -18.51 3.16
CA GLY A 59 -17.71 -17.27 2.53
C GLY A 59 -18.57 -16.70 1.40
N VAL A 60 -19.70 -17.29 1.03
CA VAL A 60 -20.46 -16.86 -0.17
C VAL A 60 -21.95 -16.73 0.13
N ALA A 61 -22.32 -15.66 0.84
CA ALA A 61 -23.70 -15.20 0.88
C ALA A 61 -23.73 -13.66 0.83
N GLY A 62 -24.18 -13.13 -0.30
CA GLY A 62 -24.78 -11.79 -0.37
C GLY A 62 -23.88 -10.64 -0.83
N ALA A 63 -23.42 -10.64 -2.09
CA ALA A 63 -23.14 -9.40 -2.81
C ALA A 63 -24.24 -9.20 -3.86
N ALA A 64 -25.07 -8.18 -3.66
CA ALA A 64 -26.03 -7.72 -4.68
C ALA A 64 -25.28 -7.24 -5.94
N PRO A 65 -25.84 -7.36 -7.15
CA PRO A 65 -25.17 -6.95 -8.37
C PRO A 65 -25.01 -5.43 -8.39
N ARG A 66 -23.77 -4.95 -8.31
CA ARG A 66 -23.39 -3.60 -8.77
C ARG A 66 -23.69 -3.55 -10.27
N SER A 67 -24.30 -2.46 -10.76
CA SER A 67 -24.49 -2.22 -12.18
C SER A 67 -23.16 -2.36 -12.91
N GLN A 68 -23.00 -3.42 -13.71
CA GLN A 68 -21.75 -3.71 -14.38
C GLN A 68 -21.63 -2.78 -15.58
N ILE A 69 -20.66 -1.87 -15.53
CA ILE A 69 -20.28 -1.04 -16.67
C ILE A 69 -19.59 -1.98 -17.68
N PRO A 70 -20.09 -2.09 -18.93
CA PRO A 70 -19.51 -3.02 -19.89
C PRO A 70 -18.12 -2.56 -20.34
N PRO A 71 -17.15 -3.48 -20.52
CA PRO A 71 -15.84 -3.11 -21.08
C PRO A 71 -15.96 -2.77 -22.57
N VAL A 72 -14.98 -2.01 -23.11
CA VAL A 72 -14.91 -1.71 -24.54
C VAL A 72 -14.52 -2.99 -25.30
N PRO A 73 -15.35 -3.49 -26.23
CA PRO A 73 -15.14 -4.80 -26.87
C PRO A 73 -14.15 -4.79 -28.05
N HIS A 74 -13.54 -3.63 -28.34
CA HIS A 74 -12.60 -3.43 -29.45
C HIS A 74 -11.37 -2.63 -28.98
N THR A 75 -10.30 -2.63 -29.79
CA THR A 75 -9.10 -1.83 -29.53
C THR A 75 -9.38 -0.33 -29.68
N ILE A 76 -8.65 0.50 -28.92
CA ILE A 76 -8.84 1.95 -28.87
C ILE A 76 -7.72 2.76 -29.53
N GLU A 77 -6.60 2.12 -29.89
CA GLU A 77 -5.49 2.77 -30.58
C GLU A 77 -5.98 3.37 -31.91
N GLU A 78 -5.82 4.69 -32.08
CA GLU A 78 -6.30 5.48 -33.22
C GLU A 78 -7.84 5.58 -33.35
N ARG A 79 -8.59 5.26 -32.28
CA ARG A 79 -10.08 5.31 -32.22
C ARG A 79 -10.60 6.05 -30.98
N GLU A 80 -9.90 7.09 -30.55
CA GLU A 80 -10.17 7.81 -29.31
C GLU A 80 -11.42 8.72 -29.39
N ALA A 81 -11.90 9.02 -30.59
CA ALA A 81 -13.11 9.81 -30.81
C ALA A 81 -14.39 8.95 -30.72
N CYS A 82 -14.71 8.40 -29.56
CA CYS A 82 -15.79 7.42 -29.35
C CYS A 82 -17.17 7.85 -29.91
N LEU A 83 -17.55 9.11 -29.74
CA LEU A 83 -18.81 9.71 -30.21
C LEU A 83 -18.90 9.81 -31.73
N SER A 84 -17.80 9.61 -32.47
CA SER A 84 -17.85 9.55 -33.94
C SER A 84 -18.68 8.36 -34.46
N CYS A 85 -18.76 7.28 -33.68
CA CYS A 85 -19.52 6.07 -34.01
C CYS A 85 -20.68 5.79 -33.04
N HIS A 86 -20.58 6.19 -31.76
CA HIS A 86 -21.58 5.88 -30.73
C HIS A 86 -22.68 6.93 -30.55
N SER A 87 -22.63 8.06 -31.27
CA SER A 87 -23.62 9.15 -31.14
C SER A 87 -24.97 8.86 -31.82
N ALA A 88 -25.07 7.86 -32.69
CA ALA A 88 -26.33 7.47 -33.34
C ALA A 88 -26.31 6.00 -33.79
N GLY A 89 -27.26 5.16 -33.33
CA GLY A 89 -27.46 3.79 -33.81
C GLY A 89 -27.87 2.76 -32.74
N GLU A 90 -27.80 1.46 -33.07
CA GLU A 90 -28.14 0.33 -32.17
C GLU A 90 -27.21 0.18 -30.95
N GLN A 91 -26.06 0.87 -30.95
CA GLN A 91 -25.11 0.98 -29.83
C GLN A 91 -24.96 2.44 -29.40
N ALA A 92 -26.09 3.16 -29.39
CA ALA A 92 -26.16 4.52 -28.90
C ALA A 92 -25.70 4.60 -27.44
N VAL A 93 -24.99 5.67 -27.12
CA VAL A 93 -24.66 5.98 -25.73
C VAL A 93 -25.96 6.03 -24.92
N PRO A 94 -26.01 5.41 -23.73
CA PRO A 94 -27.18 5.51 -22.86
C PRO A 94 -27.60 6.96 -22.60
N THR A 95 -28.90 7.20 -22.42
CA THR A 95 -29.47 8.56 -22.27
C THR A 95 -28.92 9.34 -21.07
N ASP A 96 -28.43 8.66 -20.04
CA ASP A 96 -27.76 9.22 -18.86
C ASP A 96 -26.29 9.64 -19.11
N HIS A 97 -25.82 9.52 -20.34
CA HIS A 97 -24.52 10.01 -20.80
C HIS A 97 -24.63 11.24 -21.72
N ALA A 98 -25.84 11.80 -21.84
CA ALA A 98 -26.06 13.03 -22.59
C ALA A 98 -25.12 14.15 -22.07
N GLY A 99 -24.42 14.80 -23.00
CA GLY A 99 -23.50 15.91 -22.70
C GLY A 99 -22.06 15.50 -22.31
N ARG A 100 -21.75 14.20 -22.26
CA ARG A 100 -20.37 13.73 -22.03
C ARG A 100 -19.53 13.82 -23.31
N GLY A 101 -18.31 14.36 -23.21
CA GLY A 101 -17.32 14.37 -24.29
C GLY A 101 -16.52 13.07 -24.38
N ASN A 102 -15.80 12.86 -25.50
CA ASN A 102 -14.99 11.65 -25.78
C ASN A 102 -13.98 11.33 -24.68
N GLU A 103 -13.42 12.36 -24.06
CA GLU A 103 -12.41 12.30 -22.99
C GLU A 103 -12.91 11.65 -21.70
N THR A 104 -14.23 11.51 -21.53
CA THR A 104 -14.82 10.98 -20.29
C THR A 104 -15.16 9.49 -20.37
N CYS A 105 -15.17 8.89 -21.57
CA CYS A 105 -15.65 7.52 -21.77
C CYS A 105 -14.77 6.47 -21.07
N LEU A 106 -13.44 6.62 -21.16
CA LEU A 106 -12.46 5.68 -20.57
C LEU A 106 -12.30 5.83 -19.04
N GLN A 107 -13.00 6.78 -18.43
CA GLN A 107 -13.04 6.91 -16.97
C GLN A 107 -13.87 5.79 -16.32
N CYS A 108 -14.76 5.17 -17.09
CA CYS A 108 -15.69 4.14 -16.62
C CYS A 108 -15.63 2.87 -17.47
N HIS A 109 -15.51 2.99 -18.80
CA HIS A 109 -15.38 1.85 -19.70
C HIS A 109 -13.91 1.45 -19.84
N LEU A 110 -13.56 0.28 -19.29
CA LEU A 110 -12.20 -0.25 -19.39
C LEU A 110 -11.96 -0.80 -20.80
N ALA A 111 -10.88 -0.34 -21.45
CA ALA A 111 -10.38 -0.97 -22.67
C ALA A 111 -9.71 -2.29 -22.32
N LEU A 112 -10.12 -3.38 -22.98
CA LEU A 112 -9.43 -4.66 -22.84
C LEU A 112 -8.05 -4.51 -23.48
N VAL A 113 -7.02 -4.37 -22.65
CA VAL A 113 -5.63 -4.44 -23.09
C VAL A 113 -5.37 -5.90 -23.44
N GLU A 114 -5.02 -6.19 -24.69
CA GLU A 114 -4.61 -7.54 -25.07
C GLU A 114 -3.36 -7.92 -24.28
N THR A 115 -3.53 -8.77 -23.28
CA THR A 115 -2.43 -9.43 -22.58
C THR A 115 -1.62 -10.26 -23.58
N PRO A 116 -0.29 -10.15 -23.65
CA PRO A 116 0.50 -11.09 -24.42
C PRO A 116 0.30 -12.49 -23.84
N THR A 117 -0.21 -13.38 -24.70
CA THR A 117 -0.45 -14.80 -24.46
C THR A 117 0.83 -15.49 -23.98
N SER A 118 0.90 -15.87 -22.70
CA SER A 118 1.54 -17.12 -22.28
C SER A 118 1.18 -17.46 -20.82
N LEU A 119 0.12 -18.26 -20.65
CA LEU A 119 -0.13 -18.99 -19.40
C LEU A 119 0.61 -20.33 -19.47
N ALA A 120 1.73 -20.44 -18.75
CA ALA A 120 2.18 -21.70 -18.20
C ALA A 120 1.81 -21.73 -16.70
N SER A 121 1.05 -22.75 -16.30
CA SER A 121 0.55 -22.97 -14.93
C SER A 121 1.65 -22.98 -13.85
N PRO A 122 1.32 -22.66 -12.59
CA PRO A 122 2.29 -22.48 -11.53
C PRO A 122 2.85 -23.82 -11.04
N SER A 123 4.18 -23.92 -10.98
CA SER A 123 4.90 -24.97 -10.27
C SER A 123 5.06 -24.58 -8.78
N PRO A 124 4.83 -25.47 -7.80
CA PRO A 124 4.96 -25.16 -6.39
C PRO A 124 6.42 -25.35 -5.95
N ALA A 125 7.26 -24.34 -6.19
CA ALA A 125 8.54 -24.12 -5.49
C ALA A 125 9.15 -22.79 -5.92
N ALA A 126 8.60 -21.67 -5.44
CA ALA A 126 9.33 -20.41 -5.43
C ALA A 126 9.59 -20.06 -3.96
N THR A 127 10.80 -20.38 -3.52
CA THR A 127 11.50 -19.72 -2.42
C THR A 127 11.11 -18.25 -2.40
N ARG A 128 10.70 -17.71 -1.25
CA ARG A 128 10.56 -16.25 -1.06
C ARG A 128 11.82 -15.60 -1.60
N ALA A 129 11.74 -14.98 -2.76
CA ALA A 129 12.78 -14.10 -3.23
C ALA A 129 12.81 -12.96 -2.21
N THR A 130 13.92 -12.85 -1.48
CA THR A 130 14.26 -11.63 -0.78
C THR A 130 14.15 -10.51 -1.82
N PRO A 131 13.40 -9.43 -1.56
CA PRO A 131 13.36 -8.32 -2.50
C PRO A 131 14.81 -7.92 -2.82
N PRO A 132 15.15 -7.61 -4.08
CA PRO A 132 16.47 -7.11 -4.39
C PRO A 132 16.74 -5.96 -3.44
N ALA A 133 17.90 -5.98 -2.80
CA ALA A 133 18.38 -4.84 -2.03
C ALA A 133 18.25 -3.64 -2.97
N THR A 134 17.30 -2.75 -2.67
CA THR A 134 17.10 -1.52 -3.42
C THR A 134 18.46 -0.85 -3.39
N GLU A 135 19.10 -0.70 -4.55
CA GLU A 135 20.25 0.19 -4.65
C GLU A 135 19.83 1.48 -3.96
N LEU A 136 20.66 1.95 -3.01
CA LEU A 136 20.45 3.24 -2.39
C LEU A 136 20.18 4.24 -3.52
N PRO A 137 19.13 5.09 -3.42
CA PRO A 137 18.84 6.06 -4.46
C PRO A 137 20.13 6.82 -4.77
N THR A 138 20.64 6.63 -5.99
CA THR A 138 21.82 7.32 -6.47
C THR A 138 21.37 8.74 -6.75
N PHE A 139 21.58 9.63 -5.77
CA PHE A 139 21.38 11.05 -5.98
C PHE A 139 22.28 11.47 -7.15
N PRO A 140 21.74 12.13 -8.21
CA PRO A 140 22.57 12.65 -9.27
C PRO A 140 23.66 13.54 -8.65
N PRO A 141 24.89 13.50 -9.19
CA PRO A 141 26.00 14.24 -8.60
C PRO A 141 25.65 15.73 -8.55
N VAL A 142 25.69 16.31 -7.35
CA VAL A 142 25.53 17.75 -7.17
C VAL A 142 26.78 18.45 -7.68
N VAL A 143 26.67 19.13 -8.83
CA VAL A 143 27.74 19.93 -9.42
C VAL A 143 27.46 21.41 -9.13
N ALA A 144 28.25 22.02 -8.24
CA ALA A 144 27.99 23.37 -7.74
C ALA A 144 27.85 24.44 -8.84
N GLY A 145 28.59 24.34 -9.96
CA GLY A 145 28.55 25.33 -11.05
C GLY A 145 27.29 25.30 -11.93
N GLU A 146 26.48 24.23 -11.81
CA GLU A 146 25.23 24.10 -12.57
C GLU A 146 24.06 24.82 -11.88
N TYR A 147 24.15 25.03 -10.58
CA TYR A 147 23.15 25.77 -9.81
C TYR A 147 23.35 27.28 -10.01
N LYS A 148 22.29 27.98 -10.42
CA LYS A 148 22.34 29.44 -10.63
C LYS A 148 21.76 30.24 -9.48
N GLY A 149 21.01 29.59 -8.58
CA GLY A 149 20.36 30.23 -7.45
C GLY A 149 19.07 30.96 -7.82
N PRO A 150 18.23 31.28 -6.82
CA PRO A 150 16.91 31.84 -7.03
C PRO A 150 16.93 33.28 -7.60
N GLU A 151 17.97 34.07 -7.33
CA GLU A 151 18.13 35.43 -7.87
C GLU A 151 18.31 35.43 -9.39
N PHE A 152 18.98 34.42 -9.93
CA PHE A 152 19.11 34.24 -11.37
C PHE A 152 17.74 34.03 -12.01
N CYS A 153 16.92 33.14 -11.43
CA CYS A 153 15.54 32.91 -11.87
C CYS A 153 14.67 34.17 -11.72
N ALA A 154 14.87 34.95 -10.64
CA ALA A 154 14.16 36.19 -10.37
C ALA A 154 14.39 37.28 -11.44
N GLY A 155 15.49 37.19 -12.20
CA GLY A 155 15.74 38.10 -13.33
C GLY A 155 14.59 38.15 -14.32
N CYS A 156 13.94 37.01 -14.56
CA CYS A 156 12.80 36.87 -15.47
C CYS A 156 11.49 36.47 -14.76
N HIS A 157 11.52 35.58 -13.77
CA HIS A 157 10.33 35.05 -13.07
C HIS A 157 9.97 35.85 -11.81
N LYS A 158 9.89 37.18 -11.92
CA LYS A 158 9.64 38.07 -10.79
C LYS A 158 8.36 37.75 -10.00
N PRO A 159 7.20 37.50 -10.63
CA PRO A 159 5.97 37.22 -9.88
C PRO A 159 6.10 35.94 -9.02
N HIS A 160 6.63 34.85 -9.61
CA HIS A 160 6.82 33.60 -8.88
C HIS A 160 7.90 33.70 -7.80
N TYR A 161 8.96 34.47 -8.05
CA TYR A 161 9.95 34.76 -7.01
C TYR A 161 9.30 35.48 -5.83
N GLN A 162 8.41 36.46 -6.07
CA GLN A 162 7.71 37.18 -5.00
C GLN A 162 6.74 36.29 -4.22
N GLU A 163 6.09 35.32 -4.87
CA GLU A 163 5.24 34.34 -4.21
C GLU A 163 6.05 33.35 -3.36
N TRP A 164 7.21 32.93 -3.86
CA TRP A 164 8.11 32.00 -3.17
C TRP A 164 8.88 32.67 -2.03
N TYR A 165 9.29 33.92 -2.21
CA TYR A 165 10.06 34.68 -1.23
C TYR A 165 9.25 34.88 0.06
N GLY A 166 9.76 34.38 1.18
CA GLY A 166 9.05 34.35 2.47
C GLY A 166 8.07 33.19 2.64
N SER A 167 8.05 32.23 1.72
CA SER A 167 7.33 30.98 1.91
C SER A 167 8.07 30.04 2.86
N THR A 168 7.36 29.05 3.39
CA THR A 168 7.95 27.99 4.25
C THR A 168 9.10 27.25 3.59
N HIS A 169 9.08 27.09 2.26
CA HIS A 169 10.18 26.47 1.52
C HIS A 169 11.39 27.39 1.39
N ALA A 170 11.19 28.68 1.12
CA ALA A 170 12.29 29.65 1.10
C ALA A 170 12.97 29.74 2.48
N GLU A 171 12.17 29.72 3.55
CA GLU A 171 12.63 29.84 4.93
C GLU A 171 12.96 28.50 5.60
N ALA A 172 12.86 27.37 4.88
CA ALA A 172 12.97 26.03 5.46
C ALA A 172 14.27 25.81 6.26
N PHE A 173 15.37 26.45 5.84
CA PHE A 173 16.63 26.42 6.58
C PHE A 173 16.60 27.32 7.82
N GLN A 174 15.99 28.49 7.74
CA GLN A 174 16.04 29.52 8.79
C GLN A 174 14.95 29.33 9.86
N ASP A 175 13.99 28.44 9.63
CA ASP A 175 12.94 28.09 10.58
C ASP A 175 13.52 27.79 11.98
N GLU A 176 12.98 28.47 13.00
CA GLU A 176 13.51 28.42 14.37
C GLU A 176 13.36 27.02 14.98
N ALA A 177 12.27 26.31 14.67
CA ALA A 177 12.03 24.97 15.18
C ALA A 177 13.04 23.99 14.58
N PHE A 178 13.29 24.10 13.27
CA PHE A 178 14.32 23.36 12.58
C PHE A 178 15.71 23.66 13.14
N GLN A 179 16.12 24.93 13.24
CA GLN A 179 17.45 25.31 13.72
C GLN A 179 17.72 24.79 15.14
N ARG A 180 16.71 24.84 16.02
CA ARG A 180 16.78 24.26 17.37
C ARG A 180 17.02 22.75 17.32
N VAL A 181 16.16 22.00 16.62
CA VAL A 181 16.25 20.53 16.53
C VAL A 181 17.55 20.10 15.83
N TRP A 182 17.96 20.81 14.77
CA TRP A 182 19.18 20.54 14.04
C TRP A 182 20.41 20.73 14.93
N ALA A 183 20.47 21.80 15.72
CA ALA A 183 21.54 22.04 16.68
C ALA A 183 21.57 20.99 17.81
N GLU A 184 20.42 20.67 18.41
CA GLU A 184 20.29 19.63 19.45
C GLU A 184 20.77 18.25 18.96
N ASN A 185 20.54 17.94 17.69
CA ASN A 185 20.97 16.69 17.05
C ASN A 185 22.41 16.73 16.50
N ARG A 186 23.22 17.74 16.86
CA ARG A 186 24.60 17.93 16.41
C ARG A 186 24.74 18.16 14.89
N LYS A 187 23.75 18.84 14.30
CA LYS A 187 23.74 19.31 12.92
C LYS A 187 24.04 18.22 11.89
N PRO A 188 23.30 17.10 11.87
CA PRO A 188 23.58 16.05 10.91
C PRO A 188 23.26 16.55 9.50
N GLY A 189 24.15 16.25 8.55
CA GLY A 189 24.05 16.77 7.19
C GLY A 189 22.81 16.30 6.43
N TYR A 190 22.29 15.10 6.73
CA TYR A 190 21.10 14.57 6.04
C TYR A 190 19.86 15.46 6.18
N CYS A 191 19.78 16.29 7.23
CA CYS A 191 18.70 17.29 7.37
C CYS A 191 18.68 18.29 6.20
N LEU A 192 19.85 18.61 5.66
CA LEU A 192 20.01 19.56 4.56
C LEU A 192 19.55 18.99 3.23
N ALA A 193 19.32 17.67 3.13
CA ALA A 193 18.68 17.08 1.96
C ALA A 193 17.25 17.60 1.74
N CYS A 194 16.58 18.07 2.81
CA CYS A 194 15.21 18.59 2.75
C CYS A 194 15.12 20.09 3.05
N HIS A 195 16.00 20.61 3.91
CA HIS A 195 15.95 22.00 4.38
C HIS A 195 16.88 22.95 3.61
N ALA A 196 17.56 22.47 2.58
CA ALA A 196 18.47 23.26 1.76
C ALA A 196 18.40 22.81 0.30
N THR A 197 19.07 23.54 -0.60
CA THR A 197 19.16 23.21 -2.02
C THR A 197 20.51 22.62 -2.34
N GLY A 198 20.52 21.50 -3.08
CA GLY A 198 21.75 20.89 -3.58
C GLY A 198 22.65 20.36 -2.47
N TYR A 199 22.09 19.70 -1.44
CA TYR A 199 22.91 19.07 -0.41
C TYR A 199 23.77 17.95 -0.99
N ASN A 200 25.08 18.03 -0.78
CA ASN A 200 26.04 17.01 -1.22
C ASN A 200 26.54 16.19 -0.01
N PRO A 201 26.18 14.91 0.11
CA PRO A 201 26.56 14.06 1.25
C PRO A 201 28.08 13.82 1.36
N ASN A 202 28.83 13.95 0.26
CA ASN A 202 30.29 13.79 0.28
C ASN A 202 31.00 14.97 0.93
N THR A 203 30.40 16.16 0.85
CA THR A 203 30.97 17.40 1.42
C THR A 203 30.28 17.82 2.71
N GLY A 204 29.05 17.34 2.96
CA GLY A 204 28.22 17.76 4.08
C GLY A 204 27.62 19.16 3.93
N MET A 205 27.79 19.81 2.77
CA MET A 205 27.40 21.20 2.53
C MET A 205 26.30 21.30 1.47
N PRO A 206 25.35 22.24 1.60
CA PRO A 206 24.41 22.60 0.55
C PRO A 206 25.00 23.63 -0.41
N ILE A 207 24.37 23.79 -1.57
CA ILE A 207 24.68 24.88 -2.51
C ILE A 207 24.05 26.19 -2.04
N ALA A 208 22.80 26.13 -1.56
CA ALA A 208 22.09 27.29 -1.02
C ALA A 208 21.24 26.88 0.19
N GLU A 209 21.10 27.81 1.13
CA GLU A 209 20.15 27.67 2.23
C GLU A 209 18.71 27.77 1.71
N GLY A 210 17.80 27.00 2.33
CA GLY A 210 16.39 26.94 1.95
C GLY A 210 16.12 26.08 0.72
N VAL A 211 14.84 25.78 0.49
CA VAL A 211 14.37 25.07 -0.70
C VAL A 211 14.10 26.10 -1.79
N THR A 212 15.05 26.24 -2.71
CA THR A 212 15.02 27.20 -3.82
C THR A 212 14.43 26.57 -5.08
N CYS A 213 14.33 27.36 -6.16
CA CYS A 213 13.75 26.95 -7.44
C CYS A 213 14.31 25.61 -7.95
N GLU A 214 15.62 25.42 -7.80
CA GLU A 214 16.36 24.29 -8.38
C GLU A 214 16.12 22.97 -7.62
N SER A 215 15.57 23.02 -6.40
CA SER A 215 15.12 21.81 -5.68
C SER A 215 13.92 21.13 -6.36
N CYS A 216 13.08 21.90 -7.04
CA CYS A 216 11.91 21.38 -7.75
C CYS A 216 12.10 21.38 -9.27
N HIS A 217 12.74 22.40 -9.82
CA HIS A 217 12.95 22.54 -11.26
C HIS A 217 14.22 21.86 -11.78
N GLY A 218 15.11 21.41 -10.89
CA GLY A 218 16.46 20.99 -11.23
C GLY A 218 17.37 22.18 -11.55
N THR A 219 18.61 21.88 -11.93
CA THR A 219 19.59 22.90 -12.34
C THR A 219 19.17 23.58 -13.64
N TYR A 220 19.60 24.83 -13.81
CA TYR A 220 19.28 25.62 -14.99
C TYR A 220 19.65 24.89 -16.29
N LYS A 221 18.68 24.80 -17.21
CA LYS A 221 18.90 24.28 -18.56
C LYS A 221 19.31 25.39 -19.51
N GLU A 222 20.45 25.22 -20.16
CA GLU A 222 20.93 26.16 -21.18
C GLU A 222 19.90 26.28 -22.31
N GLY A 223 19.69 27.53 -22.76
CA GLY A 223 18.71 27.87 -23.79
C GLY A 223 17.27 28.00 -23.29
N HIS A 224 16.99 27.89 -21.98
CA HIS A 224 15.71 28.30 -21.42
C HIS A 224 15.54 29.83 -21.49
N PRO A 225 14.41 30.36 -22.02
CA PRO A 225 13.21 29.65 -22.51
C PRO A 225 13.15 29.37 -24.02
N GLN A 226 14.17 29.73 -24.79
CA GLN A 226 14.14 29.67 -26.26
C GLN A 226 14.14 28.25 -26.84
N THR A 227 14.85 27.30 -26.22
CA THR A 227 15.05 25.93 -26.75
C THR A 227 14.40 24.85 -25.88
N ASP A 228 14.26 25.08 -24.58
CA ASP A 228 13.58 24.17 -23.66
C ASP A 228 12.98 24.94 -22.47
N MET A 229 11.99 24.33 -21.80
CA MET A 229 11.43 24.85 -20.56
C MET A 229 12.09 24.17 -19.36
N MET A 230 12.16 24.89 -18.24
CA MET A 230 12.58 24.29 -16.98
C MET A 230 11.60 23.16 -16.61
N PRO A 231 12.08 21.92 -16.37
CA PRO A 231 11.21 20.80 -16.08
C PRO A 231 10.64 20.94 -14.67
N VAL A 232 9.37 20.61 -14.48
CA VAL A 232 8.82 20.23 -13.17
C VAL A 232 8.26 18.84 -13.34
N ASP A 233 8.65 17.93 -12.46
CA ASP A 233 7.93 16.67 -12.34
C ASP A 233 6.67 16.93 -11.50
N PRO A 234 5.46 16.91 -12.08
CA PRO A 234 4.22 17.14 -11.35
C PRO A 234 3.83 15.92 -10.50
N ALA A 235 4.60 14.83 -10.57
CA ALA A 235 4.40 13.65 -9.76
C ALA A 235 4.54 13.97 -8.27
N ALA A 236 3.68 13.36 -7.45
CA ALA A 236 3.67 13.58 -6.00
C ALA A 236 4.99 13.10 -5.34
N GLU A 237 5.66 12.18 -6.01
CA GLU A 237 6.97 11.62 -5.74
C GLU A 237 8.02 12.72 -5.51
N ARG A 238 7.99 13.82 -6.29
CA ARG A 238 8.91 14.94 -6.11
C ARG A 238 8.76 15.57 -4.72
N CYS A 239 7.52 15.76 -4.27
CA CYS A 239 7.24 16.28 -2.93
C CYS A 239 7.63 15.26 -1.86
N GLY A 240 7.41 13.97 -2.15
CA GLY A 240 7.71 12.84 -1.27
C GLY A 240 9.19 12.59 -1.00
N VAL A 241 10.11 13.22 -1.74
CA VAL A 241 11.55 13.21 -1.42
C VAL A 241 11.79 13.79 -0.02
N CYS A 242 11.05 14.84 0.34
CA CYS A 242 11.18 15.52 1.63
C CYS A 242 9.97 15.24 2.54
N HIS A 243 8.76 15.33 2.00
CA HIS A 243 7.51 15.14 2.76
C HIS A 243 7.13 13.66 2.83
N THR A 244 8.00 12.84 3.40
CA THR A 244 7.90 11.37 3.34
C THR A 244 6.63 10.83 3.98
N THR A 245 6.26 11.30 5.19
CA THR A 245 5.03 10.86 5.87
C THR A 245 3.77 11.34 5.18
N THR A 246 3.73 12.61 4.76
CA THR A 246 2.61 13.15 3.98
C THR A 246 2.41 12.37 2.68
N TYR A 247 3.50 12.07 1.98
CA TYR A 247 3.45 11.29 0.75
C TYR A 247 2.92 9.87 1.00
N GLN A 248 3.38 9.20 2.06
CA GLN A 248 2.89 7.87 2.43
C GLN A 248 1.40 7.88 2.78
N GLU A 249 0.94 8.85 3.58
CA GLU A 249 -0.48 9.03 3.89
C GLU A 249 -1.33 9.26 2.63
N TRP A 250 -0.89 10.20 1.78
CA TRP A 250 -1.55 10.50 0.52
C TRP A 250 -1.61 9.27 -0.40
N GLN A 251 -0.52 8.51 -0.51
CA GLN A 251 -0.44 7.33 -1.37
C GLN A 251 -1.44 6.25 -0.96
N LEU A 252 -1.72 6.14 0.34
CA LEU A 252 -2.73 5.21 0.89
C LEU A 252 -4.17 5.74 0.79
N SER A 253 -4.35 7.05 0.56
CA SER A 253 -5.66 7.68 0.45
C SER A 253 -6.38 7.38 -0.87
N GLY A 254 -7.69 7.59 -0.89
CA GLY A 254 -8.47 7.51 -2.14
C GLY A 254 -8.01 8.49 -3.23
N HIS A 255 -7.41 9.62 -2.86
CA HIS A 255 -6.86 10.61 -3.79
C HIS A 255 -5.56 10.12 -4.43
N GLY A 256 -4.64 9.58 -3.62
CA GLY A 256 -3.39 9.02 -4.13
C GLY A 256 -3.60 7.80 -5.02
N GLN A 257 -4.53 6.92 -4.65
CA GLN A 257 -4.93 5.76 -5.48
C GLN A 257 -5.54 6.15 -6.83
N ARG A 258 -6.03 7.40 -6.98
CA ARG A 258 -6.57 7.96 -8.22
C ARG A 258 -5.60 8.91 -8.92
N GLY A 259 -4.38 9.04 -8.40
CA GLY A 259 -3.34 9.88 -9.00
C GLY A 259 -3.58 11.39 -8.88
N VAL A 260 -4.44 11.85 -7.97
CA VAL A 260 -4.66 13.28 -7.71
C VAL A 260 -3.39 13.88 -7.12
N LYS A 261 -2.75 14.80 -7.84
CA LYS A 261 -1.41 15.32 -7.50
C LYS A 261 -1.46 16.33 -6.36
N CYS A 262 -0.34 16.52 -5.66
CA CYS A 262 -0.22 17.51 -4.58
C CYS A 262 -0.58 18.92 -5.08
N ALA A 263 -0.11 19.28 -6.29
CA ALA A 263 -0.37 20.56 -6.95
C ALA A 263 -1.84 20.73 -7.42
N SER A 264 -2.70 19.73 -7.27
CA SER A 264 -4.15 19.87 -7.46
C SER A 264 -4.83 20.53 -6.25
N CYS A 265 -4.14 20.61 -5.11
CA CYS A 265 -4.63 21.20 -3.87
C CYS A 265 -3.75 22.36 -3.38
N HIS A 266 -2.43 22.23 -3.55
CA HIS A 266 -1.44 23.17 -3.05
C HIS A 266 -0.85 24.05 -4.16
N ALA A 267 -0.63 25.32 -3.84
CA ALA A 267 0.11 26.24 -4.68
C ALA A 267 1.62 26.04 -4.46
N VAL A 268 2.35 25.65 -5.51
CA VAL A 268 3.76 25.25 -5.40
C VAL A 268 4.74 26.41 -5.19
N HIS A 269 4.36 27.65 -5.48
CA HIS A 269 5.21 28.83 -5.23
C HIS A 269 4.92 29.43 -3.86
N SER A 270 3.66 29.77 -3.57
CA SER A 270 3.25 30.38 -2.31
C SER A 270 3.12 29.40 -1.14
N GLN A 271 3.20 28.08 -1.38
CA GLN A 271 3.07 27.00 -0.40
C GLN A 271 1.72 26.95 0.35
N GLY A 272 0.71 27.67 -0.16
CA GLY A 272 -0.66 27.68 0.36
C GLY A 272 -1.58 26.66 -0.33
N LEU A 273 -2.88 26.78 -0.07
CA LEU A 273 -3.92 26.12 -0.86
C LEU A 273 -4.19 26.93 -2.14
N LEU A 274 -4.67 26.24 -3.19
CA LEU A 274 -5.12 26.91 -4.43
C LEU A 274 -6.36 27.79 -4.24
N PHE A 275 -7.11 27.58 -3.15
CA PHE A 275 -8.30 28.34 -2.79
C PHE A 275 -8.18 28.91 -1.38
N ALA A 276 -8.98 29.93 -1.09
CA ALA A 276 -8.94 30.63 0.21
C ALA A 276 -9.23 29.73 1.41
N THR A 277 -10.00 28.65 1.24
CA THR A 277 -10.35 27.71 2.31
C THR A 277 -10.32 26.27 1.82
N SER A 278 -10.10 25.32 2.73
CA SER A 278 -10.20 23.89 2.41
C SER A 278 -11.58 23.50 1.91
N THR A 279 -12.65 24.14 2.42
CA THR A 279 -14.02 23.88 1.97
C THR A 279 -14.21 24.29 0.51
N ALA A 280 -13.73 25.48 0.13
CA ALA A 280 -13.81 25.94 -1.26
C ALA A 280 -12.99 25.02 -2.19
N LEU A 281 -11.80 24.60 -1.77
CA LEU A 281 -10.96 23.67 -2.52
C LEU A 281 -11.67 22.32 -2.72
N CYS A 282 -12.15 21.68 -1.65
CA CYS A 282 -12.76 20.35 -1.73
C CYS A 282 -14.06 20.37 -2.57
N ALA A 283 -14.83 21.44 -2.49
CA ALA A 283 -16.08 21.59 -3.23
C ALA A 283 -15.89 21.60 -4.76
N THR A 284 -14.69 21.90 -5.27
CA THR A 284 -14.40 21.85 -6.71
C THR A 284 -14.59 20.45 -7.33
N CYS A 285 -14.49 19.39 -6.51
CA CYS A 285 -14.76 18.01 -6.94
C CYS A 285 -15.86 17.31 -6.11
N HIS A 286 -16.08 17.71 -4.85
CA HIS A 286 -17.03 17.09 -3.93
C HIS A 286 -18.30 17.94 -3.69
N GLY A 287 -18.74 18.71 -4.68
CA GLY A 287 -19.74 19.77 -4.54
C GLY A 287 -21.10 19.38 -3.95
N ASP A 288 -21.44 18.10 -3.91
CA ASP A 288 -22.68 17.55 -3.34
C ASP A 288 -22.60 17.22 -1.84
N ARG A 289 -21.40 17.19 -1.25
CA ARG A 289 -21.20 16.75 0.14
C ARG A 289 -21.57 17.79 1.19
N ALA A 290 -21.78 19.05 0.81
CA ALA A 290 -22.14 20.10 1.76
C ALA A 290 -23.60 19.99 2.24
N GLU A 291 -24.43 19.20 1.55
CA GLU A 291 -25.88 19.19 1.76
C GLU A 291 -26.36 18.13 2.76
N ASP A 292 -25.54 17.14 3.11
CA ASP A 292 -25.95 16.16 4.12
C ASP A 292 -25.99 16.76 5.53
N TYR A 293 -26.82 16.16 6.37
CA TYR A 293 -27.12 16.68 7.71
C TYR A 293 -25.86 16.95 8.55
N ALA A 294 -24.85 16.07 8.46
CA ALA A 294 -23.63 16.22 9.23
C ALA A 294 -22.82 17.42 8.73
N HIS A 295 -22.55 17.51 7.43
CA HIS A 295 -21.77 18.63 6.89
C HIS A 295 -22.51 19.96 6.98
N ALA A 296 -23.82 20.01 6.69
CA ALA A 296 -24.61 21.23 6.74
C ALA A 296 -24.65 21.83 8.17
N THR A 297 -24.82 20.99 9.19
CA THR A 297 -24.86 21.47 10.59
C THR A 297 -23.50 21.99 11.05
N HIS A 298 -22.41 21.29 10.72
CA HIS A 298 -21.06 21.71 11.11
C HIS A 298 -20.59 22.96 10.34
N ALA A 299 -20.93 23.07 9.05
CA ALA A 299 -20.61 24.23 8.24
C ALA A 299 -21.28 25.51 8.77
N GLN A 300 -22.50 25.43 9.32
CA GLN A 300 -23.16 26.59 9.96
C GLN A 300 -22.39 27.13 11.16
N HIS A 301 -21.56 26.31 11.80
CA HIS A 301 -20.69 26.68 12.92
C HIS A 301 -19.24 26.96 12.49
N GLY A 302 -18.98 27.09 11.19
CA GLY A 302 -17.66 27.43 10.65
C GLY A 302 -16.66 26.27 10.60
N VAL A 303 -17.10 25.04 10.87
CA VAL A 303 -16.26 23.85 10.75
C VAL A 303 -16.05 23.52 9.28
N MET A 304 -14.80 23.35 8.88
CA MET A 304 -14.37 23.06 7.51
C MET A 304 -14.09 21.57 7.30
N CYS A 305 -14.04 21.16 6.02
CA CYS A 305 -13.77 19.77 5.65
C CYS A 305 -12.48 19.22 6.29
N ALA A 306 -11.42 20.03 6.30
CA ALA A 306 -10.10 19.65 6.81
C ALA A 306 -10.09 19.44 8.33
N ASP A 307 -11.01 20.05 9.08
CA ASP A 307 -11.06 19.93 10.54
C ASP A 307 -11.36 18.50 10.99
N CYS A 308 -12.06 17.73 10.14
CA CYS A 308 -12.34 16.31 10.39
C CYS A 308 -11.59 15.38 9.44
N HIS A 309 -11.58 15.68 8.14
CA HIS A 309 -10.99 14.79 7.14
C HIS A 309 -9.46 14.86 7.08
N MET A 310 -8.86 15.96 7.53
CA MET A 310 -7.42 16.14 7.58
C MET A 310 -6.93 16.46 9.00
N TYR A 311 -7.67 15.99 10.01
CA TYR A 311 -7.37 16.23 11.40
C TYR A 311 -5.95 15.75 11.76
N ARG A 312 -5.24 16.57 12.52
CA ARG A 312 -3.92 16.25 13.07
C ARG A 312 -3.98 16.39 14.58
N PRO A 313 -3.56 15.39 15.36
CA PRO A 313 -3.43 15.54 16.80
C PRO A 313 -2.44 16.67 17.12
N PRO A 314 -2.80 17.64 17.97
CA PRO A 314 -1.94 18.79 18.28
C PRO A 314 -0.63 18.39 18.97
N ASP A 315 -0.59 17.23 19.65
CA ASP A 315 0.53 16.76 20.47
C ASP A 315 1.31 15.61 19.81
N GLY A 316 1.11 15.37 18.51
CA GLY A 316 1.87 14.34 17.79
C GLY A 316 3.37 14.68 17.83
N PRO A 317 4.27 13.69 18.04
CA PRO A 317 5.70 13.96 18.07
C PRO A 317 6.15 14.57 16.73
N MET A 318 6.43 15.87 16.74
CA MET A 318 7.08 16.64 15.66
C MET A 318 8.55 16.21 15.45
N ALA A 319 8.99 15.12 16.10
CA ALA A 319 10.35 14.63 16.04
C ALA A 319 10.59 13.87 14.73
N GLY A 320 11.36 14.47 13.82
CA GLY A 320 11.93 13.79 12.66
C GLY A 320 11.05 13.73 11.41
N GLY A 321 10.03 14.58 11.28
CA GLY A 321 9.21 14.66 10.06
C GLY A 321 8.23 13.50 9.88
N SER A 322 7.98 12.71 10.93
CA SER A 322 7.11 11.52 10.89
C SER A 322 5.74 11.69 11.56
N ALA A 323 5.37 12.93 11.93
CA ALA A 323 4.08 13.21 12.54
C ALA A 323 2.94 13.01 11.52
N PRO A 324 1.77 12.51 11.95
CA PRO A 324 0.61 12.42 11.09
C PRO A 324 0.23 13.79 10.51
N THR A 325 -0.04 13.84 9.21
CA THR A 325 -0.34 15.09 8.50
C THR A 325 -1.77 15.16 7.97
N GLY A 326 -2.60 14.17 8.28
CA GLY A 326 -4.02 14.15 7.88
C GLY A 326 -4.23 13.95 6.38
N HIS A 327 -3.19 13.62 5.61
CA HIS A 327 -3.29 13.41 4.16
C HIS A 327 -3.77 11.99 3.80
N LEU A 328 -4.22 11.22 4.79
CA LEU A 328 -4.98 9.98 4.57
C LEU A 328 -6.45 10.27 4.21
N PHE A 329 -6.93 11.49 4.50
CA PHE A 329 -8.31 11.95 4.27
C PHE A 329 -9.38 11.11 5.00
N SER A 330 -8.99 10.46 6.10
CA SER A 330 -9.84 9.59 6.91
C SER A 330 -10.32 10.31 8.16
N VAL A 331 -11.60 10.13 8.50
CA VAL A 331 -12.19 10.65 9.74
C VAL A 331 -12.07 9.59 10.82
N GLU A 332 -11.19 9.82 11.79
CA GLU A 332 -11.10 9.02 13.01
C GLU A 332 -11.93 9.63 14.14
N SER A 333 -12.30 8.81 15.13
CA SER A 333 -13.11 9.28 16.28
C SER A 333 -12.44 10.42 17.06
N GLN A 334 -11.12 10.52 17.02
CA GLN A 334 -10.35 11.58 17.67
C GLN A 334 -10.71 12.97 17.13
N ALA A 335 -10.99 13.08 15.83
CA ALA A 335 -11.39 14.33 15.19
C ALA A 335 -12.70 14.88 15.80
N CYS A 336 -13.64 13.97 16.12
CA CYS A 336 -14.90 14.33 16.76
C CYS A 336 -14.69 14.77 18.21
N THR A 337 -13.83 14.04 18.95
CA THR A 337 -13.66 14.25 20.39
C THR A 337 -12.92 15.53 20.77
N GLN A 338 -12.37 16.25 19.80
CA GLN A 338 -11.74 17.56 20.01
C GLN A 338 -12.79 18.64 20.34
N CYS A 339 -13.98 18.58 19.73
CA CYS A 339 -15.11 19.48 20.03
C CYS A 339 -16.18 18.80 20.89
N HIS A 340 -16.45 17.51 20.65
CA HIS A 340 -17.51 16.78 21.31
C HIS A 340 -16.98 15.98 22.50
N THR A 341 -17.44 16.29 23.71
CA THR A 341 -17.13 15.47 24.88
C THR A 341 -17.68 14.04 24.70
N ARG A 342 -17.06 13.03 25.31
CA ARG A 342 -17.38 11.59 25.16
C ARG A 342 -18.87 11.26 25.26
N ASP A 343 -19.63 12.03 26.03
CA ASP A 343 -21.05 11.80 26.26
C ASP A 343 -21.96 12.42 25.18
N SER A 344 -21.46 13.37 24.37
CA SER A 344 -22.27 14.17 23.43
C SER A 344 -22.43 13.57 22.03
N ILE A 345 -21.55 12.66 21.60
CA ILE A 345 -21.58 12.06 20.24
C ILE A 345 -22.62 10.93 20.14
N HIS A 346 -22.87 10.22 21.25
CA HIS A 346 -23.78 9.07 21.31
C HIS A 346 -25.03 9.31 22.18
N SER A 347 -25.25 10.52 22.69
CA SER A 347 -26.43 10.86 23.50
C SER A 347 -27.70 11.10 22.68
N ARG A 348 -27.97 10.29 21.64
CA ARG A 348 -29.36 9.96 21.29
C ARG A 348 -29.79 8.72 22.06
N ARG A 349 -29.60 8.74 23.38
CA ARG A 349 -30.39 7.89 24.26
C ARG A 349 -31.71 8.63 24.44
N GLN A 350 -32.62 8.44 23.50
CA GLN A 350 -34.03 8.58 23.82
C GLN A 350 -34.22 7.72 25.06
N GLU A 351 -34.52 8.33 26.20
CA GLU A 351 -34.83 7.65 27.45
C GLU A 351 -36.14 6.87 27.27
N PHE A 352 -36.08 5.78 26.50
CA PHE A 352 -36.98 4.68 26.75
C PHE A 352 -36.49 4.05 28.05
N ALA A 353 -37.07 4.53 29.15
CA ALA A 353 -37.06 3.82 30.41
C ALA A 353 -37.60 2.42 30.15
N LEU A 354 -36.72 1.46 29.89
CA LEU A 354 -37.08 0.05 29.87
C LEU A 354 -37.44 -0.33 31.32
N PRO A 355 -38.55 -1.06 31.54
CA PRO A 355 -38.96 -1.48 32.86
C PRO A 355 -37.83 -2.27 33.54
N GLY A 356 -37.63 -2.03 34.85
CA GLY A 356 -36.41 -2.34 35.61
C GLY A 356 -35.90 -3.80 35.57
N GLU A 357 -36.68 -4.74 35.07
CA GLU A 357 -36.24 -6.14 34.91
C GLU A 357 -35.22 -6.33 33.77
N ALA A 358 -35.25 -5.49 32.72
CA ALA A 358 -34.28 -5.56 31.63
C ALA A 358 -32.86 -5.21 32.08
N ASN A 359 -32.72 -4.30 33.06
CA ASN A 359 -31.44 -3.82 33.56
C ASN A 359 -30.69 -4.86 34.39
N VAL A 360 -31.40 -5.67 35.19
CA VAL A 360 -30.77 -6.75 35.97
C VAL A 360 -30.23 -7.85 35.04
N SER A 361 -31.00 -8.22 34.01
CA SER A 361 -30.57 -9.23 33.04
C SER A 361 -29.35 -8.79 32.23
N LEU A 362 -29.24 -7.50 31.92
CA LEU A 362 -28.12 -6.93 31.17
C LEU A 362 -26.86 -6.82 32.03
N LEU A 363 -26.99 -6.35 33.28
CA LEU A 363 -25.86 -6.29 34.22
C LEU A 363 -25.30 -7.67 34.52
N GLN A 364 -26.15 -8.68 34.61
CA GLN A 364 -25.72 -10.07 34.79
C GLN A 364 -25.03 -10.64 33.54
N ARG A 365 -25.43 -10.22 32.33
CA ARG A 365 -24.70 -10.58 31.10
C ARG A 365 -23.33 -9.92 31.02
N ILE A 366 -23.23 -8.66 31.43
CA ILE A 366 -21.96 -7.92 31.46
C ILE A 366 -20.97 -8.59 32.43
N SER A 367 -21.40 -8.92 33.65
CA SER A 367 -20.51 -9.57 34.64
C SER A 367 -20.04 -10.96 34.19
N VAL A 368 -20.90 -11.73 33.53
CA VAL A 368 -20.53 -13.03 32.94
C VAL A 368 -19.51 -12.85 31.81
N LEU A 369 -19.69 -11.87 30.93
CA LEU A 369 -18.75 -11.57 29.84
C LEU A 369 -17.40 -11.10 30.38
N GLU A 370 -17.38 -10.26 31.41
CA GLU A 370 -16.15 -9.80 32.07
C GLU A 370 -15.38 -10.98 32.69
N ALA A 371 -16.07 -11.92 33.34
CA ALA A 371 -15.47 -13.13 33.87
C ALA A 371 -14.86 -14.00 32.77
N GLN A 372 -15.59 -14.20 31.65
CA GLN A 372 -15.08 -14.97 30.50
C GLN A 372 -13.84 -14.32 29.87
N VAL A 373 -13.80 -12.99 29.77
CA VAL A 373 -12.62 -12.26 29.27
C VAL A 373 -11.43 -12.42 30.22
N GLY A 374 -11.67 -12.40 31.53
CA GLY A 374 -10.64 -12.67 32.54
C GLY A 374 -10.03 -14.07 32.40
N GLU A 375 -10.88 -15.07 32.21
CA GLU A 375 -10.46 -16.47 32.01
C GLU A 375 -9.68 -16.64 30.70
N MET A 376 -10.17 -16.08 29.59
CA MET A 376 -9.46 -16.10 28.31
C MET A 376 -8.08 -15.44 28.38
N ARG A 377 -7.94 -14.34 29.14
CA ARG A 377 -6.64 -13.68 29.37
C ARG A 377 -5.70 -14.53 30.21
N ALA A 378 -6.21 -15.19 31.25
CA ALA A 378 -5.43 -16.10 32.08
C ALA A 378 -4.93 -17.31 31.27
N ASP A 379 -5.79 -17.87 30.42
CA ASP A 379 -5.48 -18.97 29.51
C ASP A 379 -4.44 -18.57 28.46
N ALA A 380 -4.61 -17.40 27.83
CA ALA A 380 -3.62 -16.87 26.90
C ALA A 380 -2.24 -16.69 27.57
N ARG A 381 -2.21 -16.19 28.81
CA ARG A 381 -0.98 -16.04 29.58
C ARG A 381 -0.33 -17.38 29.93
N ARG A 382 -1.13 -18.38 30.33
CA ARG A 382 -0.66 -19.75 30.61
C ARG A 382 -0.08 -20.41 29.35
N ASN A 383 -0.76 -20.27 28.22
CA ASN A 383 -0.30 -20.80 26.93
C ASN A 383 0.97 -20.12 26.45
N LEU A 384 1.09 -18.80 26.63
CA LEU A 384 2.32 -18.06 26.33
C LEU A 384 3.49 -18.58 27.19
N ILE A 385 3.29 -18.73 28.51
CA ILE A 385 4.32 -19.23 29.43
C ILE A 385 4.77 -20.65 29.04
N LEU A 386 3.81 -21.57 28.84
CA LEU A 386 4.10 -22.94 28.42
C LEU A 386 4.81 -22.99 27.06
N GLY A 387 4.39 -22.14 26.11
CA GLY A 387 5.03 -22.01 24.80
C GLY A 387 6.48 -21.52 24.91
N SER A 388 6.75 -20.52 25.75
CA SER A 388 8.11 -20.02 25.97
C SER A 388 9.02 -21.04 26.67
N ILE A 389 8.51 -21.82 27.63
CA ILE A 389 9.28 -22.89 28.29
C ILE A 389 9.57 -24.02 27.29
N GLY A 390 8.56 -24.45 26.52
CA GLY A 390 8.72 -25.47 25.48
C GLY A 390 9.71 -25.05 24.39
N GLY A 391 9.65 -23.77 23.96
CA GLY A 391 10.58 -23.18 23.02
C GLY A 391 12.02 -23.15 23.54
N ALA A 392 12.23 -22.77 24.80
CA ALA A 392 13.55 -22.75 25.43
C ALA A 392 14.16 -24.16 25.56
N LEU A 393 13.38 -25.14 26.02
CA LEU A 393 13.83 -26.53 26.13
C LEU A 393 14.13 -27.15 24.75
N GLY A 394 13.27 -26.89 23.75
CA GLY A 394 13.49 -27.33 22.38
C GLY A 394 14.75 -26.72 21.76
N GLY A 395 14.97 -25.41 21.96
CA GLY A 395 16.17 -24.72 21.49
C GLY A 395 17.46 -25.28 22.11
N LEU A 396 17.44 -25.57 23.41
CA LEU A 396 18.59 -26.19 24.10
C LEU A 396 18.90 -27.59 23.56
N LEU A 397 17.86 -28.41 23.31
CA LEU A 397 18.01 -29.76 22.76
C LEU A 397 18.61 -29.73 21.34
N VAL A 398 18.10 -28.85 20.47
CA VAL A 398 18.63 -28.67 19.11
C VAL A 398 20.06 -28.15 19.14
N GLY A 399 20.36 -27.17 19.99
CA GLY A 399 21.70 -26.64 20.16
C GLY A 399 22.71 -27.69 20.65
N ALA A 400 22.31 -28.54 21.61
CA ALA A 400 23.14 -29.64 22.10
C ALA A 400 23.41 -30.70 21.03
N LEU A 401 22.39 -31.07 20.25
CA LEU A 401 22.52 -32.04 19.15
C LEU A 401 23.43 -31.51 18.02
N LEU A 402 23.28 -30.24 17.65
CA LEU A 402 24.14 -29.58 16.66
C LEU A 402 25.59 -29.52 17.14
N SER A 403 25.81 -29.13 18.40
CA SER A 403 27.15 -29.06 19.00
C SER A 403 27.81 -30.44 19.04
N TRP A 404 27.07 -31.48 19.43
CA TRP A 404 27.56 -32.86 19.43
C TRP A 404 27.93 -33.36 18.02
N PHE A 405 27.12 -33.03 17.02
CA PHE A 405 27.39 -33.39 15.62
C PHE A 405 28.64 -32.70 15.08
N LEU A 406 28.81 -31.40 15.35
CA LEU A 406 29.99 -30.62 14.96
C LEU A 406 31.26 -31.14 15.64
N LEU A 407 31.20 -31.45 16.94
CA LEU A 407 32.33 -32.03 17.68
C LEU A 407 32.75 -33.40 17.13
N ARG A 408 31.80 -34.23 16.67
CA ARG A 408 32.09 -35.51 16.01
C ARG A 408 32.77 -35.35 14.65
N GLN A 409 32.40 -34.34 13.85
CA GLN A 409 33.07 -34.08 12.56
C GLN A 409 34.53 -33.64 12.74
N ILE A 410 34.84 -32.90 13.81
CA ILE A 410 36.21 -32.43 14.09
C ILE A 410 37.08 -33.56 14.67
N GLY A 411 36.49 -34.49 15.43
CA GLY A 411 37.21 -35.64 16.01
C GLY A 411 37.62 -36.74 15.02
N GLY A 412 37.00 -36.79 13.84
CA GLY A 412 37.27 -37.84 12.82
C GLY A 412 38.44 -37.58 11.87
N LYS A 413 39.23 -36.52 12.09
CA LYS A 413 40.27 -36.06 11.15
C LYS A 413 41.72 -36.18 11.67
N LYS A 414 41.98 -37.07 12.63
CA LYS A 414 43.33 -37.38 13.10
C LYS A 414 43.61 -38.87 12.87
N ASP A 415 44.06 -39.20 11.67
CA ASP A 415 44.92 -40.37 11.37
C ASP A 415 45.47 -40.15 9.94
N GLY A 416 46.51 -39.32 9.83
CA GLY A 416 47.33 -39.24 8.62
C GLY A 416 48.42 -40.32 8.66
N PRO A 417 48.76 -40.97 7.55
CA PRO A 417 49.72 -42.07 7.55
C PRO A 417 51.14 -41.55 7.80
N ALA A 418 51.85 -42.20 8.73
CA ALA A 418 53.28 -42.03 8.93
C ALA A 418 54.05 -42.77 7.81
N HIS A 419 54.81 -42.04 7.02
CA HIS A 419 55.86 -42.54 6.14
C HIS A 419 57.24 -42.28 6.79
N PRO A 420 58.22 -43.13 6.51
CA PRO A 420 59.42 -42.66 5.83
C PRO A 420 59.34 -42.89 4.33
#